data_AF-A0A354I3L2-F1
#
_entry.id   AF-A0A354I3L2-F1
#
_cell.length_a   1.000
_cell.length_b   1.000
_cell.length_c   1.000
_cell.angle_alpha   90.00
_cell.angle_beta   90.00
_cell.angle_gamma   90.00
#
_symmetry.space_group_name_H-M   'P 1'
#
loop_
_entity.id
_entity.type
_entity.pdbx_description
1 polymer ?
#
loop_
_entity_poly.entity_id
_entity_poly.type
_entity_poly.pdbx_seq_one_letter_code
_entity_poly.pdbx_strand_id
1 'polypeptide(L)'
;MAIRLSGLNSGMDTDAIVQALMSAKSMKKTKIEGKKTKLEWKKDLWSELNTKIYSFYNTTLSKIKMQGAYKTKAATSSDTSKVTATATSSAAEGTYKVKVNKLASAQYVTSGKLGGTKDKDGNIVKASASTKLVDLLDK
;
A
#
# COMPACT_ATOMS: atom_id res chain seq x y z
N MET A 1 40.82 -47.70 25.51
CA MET A 1 40.65 -48.92 26.32
C MET A 1 39.93 -49.94 25.45
N ALA A 2 40.60 -51.03 25.11
CA ALA A 2 40.02 -52.12 24.33
C ALA A 2 39.12 -52.96 25.25
N ILE A 3 37.84 -53.07 24.92
CA ILE A 3 36.93 -54.03 25.56
C ILE A 3 37.25 -55.39 24.95
N ARG A 4 37.89 -56.26 25.74
CA ARG A 4 38.13 -57.66 25.35
C ARG A 4 36.86 -58.46 25.62
N LEU A 5 36.21 -58.90 24.55
CA LEU A 5 35.04 -59.76 24.56
C LEU A 5 35.47 -61.21 24.86
N SER A 6 35.66 -61.54 26.13
CA SER A 6 35.78 -62.93 26.59
C SER A 6 34.46 -63.28 27.26
N GLY A 7 33.58 -63.97 26.54
CA GLY A 7 32.26 -64.30 27.06
C GLY A 7 31.25 -64.73 26.01
N LEU A 8 31.56 -65.74 25.19
CA LEU A 8 30.58 -66.44 24.36
C LEU A 8 29.79 -67.51 25.15
N ASN A 9 29.84 -67.50 26.50
CA ASN A 9 29.19 -68.52 27.33
C ASN A 9 28.65 -68.00 28.69
N SER A 10 28.43 -66.71 28.83
CA SER A 10 27.85 -66.12 30.06
C SER A 10 26.68 -65.25 29.64
N GLY A 11 25.51 -65.42 30.28
CA GLY A 11 24.27 -64.69 30.01
C GLY A 11 24.35 -63.19 30.33
N MET A 12 25.38 -62.52 29.84
CA MET A 12 25.59 -61.09 29.89
C MET A 12 24.92 -60.50 28.66
N ASP A 13 23.79 -59.81 28.88
CA ASP A 13 23.03 -59.13 27.84
C ASP A 13 23.82 -57.90 27.33
N THR A 14 24.77 -58.16 26.43
CA THR A 14 25.58 -57.12 25.79
C THR A 14 24.72 -56.15 24.99
N ASP A 15 23.59 -56.61 24.46
CA ASP A 15 22.63 -55.76 23.76
C ASP A 15 21.96 -54.77 24.72
N ALA A 16 21.56 -55.19 25.92
CA ALA A 16 21.04 -54.28 26.94
C ALA A 16 22.07 -53.23 27.37
N ILE A 17 23.35 -53.58 27.49
CA ILE A 17 24.41 -52.62 27.83
C ILE A 17 24.63 -51.61 26.70
N VAL A 18 24.63 -52.06 25.44
CA VAL A 18 24.74 -51.18 24.27
C VAL A 18 23.52 -50.27 24.16
N GLN A 19 22.31 -50.78 24.37
CA GLN A 19 21.07 -50.00 24.39
C GLN A 19 21.07 -48.95 25.52
N ALA A 20 21.57 -49.29 26.71
CA ALA A 20 21.68 -48.36 27.83
C ALA A 20 22.68 -47.22 27.53
N LEU A 21 23.84 -47.55 26.94
CA LEU A 21 24.84 -46.56 26.52
C LEU A 21 24.31 -45.65 25.39
N MET A 22 23.59 -46.23 24.43
CA MET A 22 22.94 -45.47 23.35
C MET A 22 21.84 -44.54 23.89
N SER A 23 21.02 -45.01 24.82
CA SER A 23 20.01 -44.19 25.49
C SER A 23 20.63 -43.00 26.23
N ALA A 24 21.73 -43.22 26.97
CA ALA A 24 22.45 -42.16 27.66
C ALA A 24 23.08 -41.13 26.70
N LYS A 25 23.60 -41.57 25.56
CA LYS A 25 24.12 -40.69 24.49
C LYS A 25 22.99 -39.92 23.79
N SER A 26 21.87 -40.56 23.48
CA SER A 26 20.68 -39.94 22.89
C SER A 26 20.12 -38.85 23.79
N MET A 27 20.11 -39.06 25.12
CA MET A 27 19.69 -38.01 26.07
C MET A 27 20.55 -36.74 25.97
N LYS A 28 21.88 -36.87 25.80
CA LYS A 28 22.76 -35.71 25.58
C LYS A 28 22.44 -35.01 24.27
N LYS A 29 22.16 -35.78 23.21
CA LYS A 29 21.72 -35.25 21.90
C LYS A 29 20.41 -34.46 22.03
N THR A 30 19.37 -35.05 22.63
CA THR A 30 18.08 -34.38 22.86
C THR A 30 18.23 -33.10 23.70
N LYS A 31 19.12 -33.10 24.70
CA LYS A 31 19.41 -31.90 25.49
C LYS A 31 20.03 -30.78 24.66
N ILE A 32 20.93 -31.10 23.72
CA ILE A 32 21.55 -30.12 22.81
C ILE A 32 20.53 -29.63 21.78
N GLU A 33 19.72 -30.52 21.21
CA GLU A 33 18.64 -30.17 20.29
C GLU A 33 17.61 -29.23 20.96
N GLY A 34 17.18 -29.53 22.18
CA GLY A 34 16.28 -28.65 22.93
C GLY A 34 16.90 -27.28 23.25
N LYS A 35 18.21 -27.22 23.52
CA LYS A 35 18.93 -25.93 23.67
C LYS A 35 18.97 -25.16 22.35
N LYS A 36 19.18 -25.83 21.22
CA LYS A 36 19.19 -25.23 19.88
C LYS A 36 17.83 -24.63 19.55
N THR A 37 16.75 -25.38 19.70
CA THR A 37 15.38 -24.89 19.49
C THR A 37 15.06 -23.67 20.37
N LYS A 38 15.45 -23.71 21.65
CA LYS A 38 15.25 -22.57 22.56
C LYS A 38 16.04 -21.33 22.12
N LEU A 39 17.22 -21.50 21.52
CA LEU A 39 18.03 -20.39 21.02
C LEU A 39 17.45 -19.82 19.72
N GLU A 40 16.95 -20.67 18.83
CA GLU A 40 16.24 -20.28 17.61
C GLU A 40 14.99 -19.46 17.95
N TRP A 41 14.13 -19.95 18.86
CA TRP A 41 12.96 -19.19 19.31
C TRP A 41 13.33 -17.84 19.93
N LYS A 42 14.42 -17.77 20.70
CA LYS A 42 14.92 -16.49 21.23
C LYS A 42 15.33 -15.55 20.10
N LYS A 43 16.07 -16.03 19.11
CA LYS A 43 16.50 -15.23 17.96
C LYS A 43 15.30 -14.69 17.18
N ASP A 44 14.30 -15.53 16.95
CA ASP A 44 13.09 -15.14 16.22
C ASP A 44 12.32 -14.06 16.97
N LEU A 45 12.12 -14.24 18.29
CA LEU A 45 11.48 -13.24 19.14
C LEU A 45 12.24 -11.90 19.15
N TRP A 46 13.59 -11.94 19.19
CA TRP A 46 14.41 -10.72 19.11
C TRP A 46 14.28 -10.01 17.77
N SER A 47 14.26 -10.76 16.66
CA SER A 47 14.08 -10.21 15.32
C SER A 47 12.70 -9.57 15.17
N GLU A 48 11.66 -10.24 15.65
CA GLU A 48 10.29 -9.73 15.64
C GLU A 48 10.15 -8.46 16.48
N LEU A 49 10.73 -8.44 17.69
CA LEU A 49 10.73 -7.27 18.55
C LEU A 49 11.44 -6.09 17.88
N ASN A 50 12.62 -6.32 17.28
CA ASN A 50 13.36 -5.29 16.57
C ASN A 50 12.53 -4.70 15.41
N THR A 51 11.84 -5.57 14.65
CA THR A 51 10.95 -5.15 13.57
C THR A 51 9.80 -4.28 14.08
N LYS A 52 9.16 -4.68 15.20
CA LYS A 52 8.07 -3.91 15.82
C LYS A 52 8.56 -2.54 16.31
N ILE A 53 9.71 -2.48 16.98
CA ILE A 53 10.29 -1.22 17.48
C ILE A 53 10.65 -0.30 16.31
N TYR A 54 11.31 -0.84 15.28
CA TYR A 54 11.68 -0.08 14.08
C TYR A 54 10.46 0.47 13.34
N SER A 55 9.41 -0.36 13.19
CA SER A 55 8.15 0.07 12.61
C SER A 55 7.52 1.20 13.41
N PHE A 56 7.40 1.05 14.73
CA PHE A 56 6.83 2.08 15.60
C PHE A 56 7.59 3.41 15.51
N TYR A 57 8.93 3.36 15.57
CA TYR A 57 9.77 4.55 15.47
C TYR A 57 9.57 5.28 14.13
N ASN A 58 9.58 4.55 13.02
CA ASN A 58 9.53 5.15 11.69
C ASN A 58 8.13 5.53 11.23
N THR A 59 7.07 4.93 11.75
CA THR A 59 5.70 5.18 11.27
C THR A 59 4.89 6.02 12.26
N THR A 60 4.88 5.66 13.53
CA THR A 60 4.02 6.31 14.53
C THR A 60 4.75 7.48 15.15
N LEU A 61 5.95 7.26 15.68
CA LEU A 61 6.69 8.30 16.39
C LEU A 61 7.14 9.43 15.46
N SER A 62 7.60 9.09 14.24
CA SER A 62 8.01 10.09 13.25
C SER A 62 6.88 11.06 12.88
N LYS A 63 5.65 10.55 12.68
CA LYS A 63 4.46 11.35 12.34
C LYS A 63 4.05 12.26 13.49
N ILE A 64 4.08 11.74 14.72
CA ILE A 64 3.69 12.48 15.92
C ILE A 64 4.75 13.53 16.29
N LYS A 65 6.04 13.24 16.09
CA LYS A 65 7.13 14.19 16.41
C LYS A 65 7.15 15.40 15.47
N MET A 66 6.61 15.29 14.26
CA MET A 66 6.58 16.41 13.32
C MET A 66 5.56 17.47 13.75
N GLN A 67 6.04 18.69 14.00
CA GLN A 67 5.22 19.85 14.36
C GLN A 67 4.07 20.12 13.35
N GLY A 68 4.27 19.76 12.08
CA GLY A 68 3.26 19.90 11.03
C GLY A 68 1.98 19.09 11.29
N ALA A 69 2.06 17.97 12.02
CA ALA A 69 0.89 17.17 12.37
C ALA A 69 -0.11 17.92 13.28
N TYR A 70 0.38 18.93 14.01
CA TYR A 70 -0.43 19.75 14.94
C TYR A 70 -0.77 21.14 14.38
N LYS A 71 -0.24 21.51 13.22
CA LYS A 71 -0.56 22.77 12.53
C LYS A 71 -1.70 22.62 11.52
N THR A 72 -2.49 21.56 11.63
CA THR A 72 -3.65 21.35 10.76
C THR A 72 -4.72 22.37 11.09
N LYS A 73 -5.31 22.97 10.05
CA LYS A 73 -6.38 23.95 10.18
C LYS A 73 -7.63 23.41 9.51
N ALA A 74 -8.78 23.61 10.14
CA ALA A 74 -10.06 23.25 9.56
C ALA A 74 -10.67 24.47 8.88
N ALA A 75 -11.13 24.30 7.64
CA ALA A 75 -11.98 25.27 6.96
C ALA A 75 -13.43 24.77 7.01
N THR A 76 -14.33 25.61 7.49
CA THR A 76 -15.78 25.33 7.48
C THR A 76 -16.47 26.37 6.61
N SER A 77 -17.48 25.93 5.85
CA SER A 77 -18.32 26.79 5.03
C SER A 77 -19.73 26.75 5.57
N SER A 78 -20.38 27.90 5.66
CA SER A 78 -21.79 27.99 6.05
C SER A 78 -22.73 27.36 5.02
N ASP A 79 -22.29 27.25 3.76
CA ASP A 79 -23.06 26.61 2.69
C ASP A 79 -22.11 25.86 1.74
N THR A 80 -21.95 24.57 2.01
CA THR A 80 -21.06 23.67 1.25
C THR A 80 -21.56 23.36 -0.15
N SER A 81 -22.85 23.62 -0.45
CA SER A 81 -23.39 23.44 -1.81
C SER A 81 -22.92 24.52 -2.78
N LYS A 82 -22.56 25.70 -2.25
CA LYS A 82 -22.13 26.85 -3.04
C LYS A 82 -20.61 27.01 -3.06
N VAL A 83 -19.96 26.82 -1.91
CA VAL A 83 -18.51 26.98 -1.77
C VAL A 83 -17.96 25.97 -0.77
N THR A 84 -16.93 25.22 -1.20
CA THR A 84 -16.08 24.43 -0.32
C THR A 84 -14.71 25.08 -0.21
N ALA A 85 -14.07 24.91 0.94
CA ALA A 85 -12.74 25.45 1.21
C ALA A 85 -11.88 24.40 1.91
N THR A 86 -10.59 24.38 1.59
CA THR A 86 -9.59 23.55 2.25
C THR A 86 -8.51 24.48 2.82
N ALA A 87 -8.16 24.29 4.10
CA ALA A 87 -7.12 25.08 4.74
C ALA A 87 -5.78 24.31 4.71
N THR A 88 -4.72 25.01 4.33
CA THR A 88 -3.36 24.51 4.47
C THR A 88 -2.81 24.87 5.86
N SER A 89 -1.70 24.24 6.26
CA SER A 89 -1.04 24.52 7.54
C SER A 89 -0.49 25.95 7.66
N SER A 90 -0.32 26.65 6.54
CA SER A 90 0.10 28.06 6.47
C SER A 90 -1.06 29.06 6.39
N ALA A 91 -2.32 28.60 6.33
CA ALA A 91 -3.48 29.48 6.19
C ALA A 91 -3.65 30.39 7.42
N ALA A 92 -4.00 31.66 7.23
CA ALA A 92 -4.30 32.57 8.32
C ALA A 92 -5.65 32.24 8.97
N GLU A 93 -5.69 32.21 10.31
CA GLU A 93 -6.91 31.99 11.08
C GLU A 93 -7.82 33.22 11.01
N GLY A 94 -9.11 32.98 10.75
CA GLY A 94 -10.10 34.06 10.70
C GLY A 94 -11.40 33.63 10.05
N THR A 95 -12.39 34.52 10.11
CA THR A 95 -13.68 34.37 9.44
C THR A 95 -13.69 35.23 8.18
N TYR A 96 -14.00 34.61 7.04
CA TYR A 96 -14.01 35.28 5.75
C TYR A 96 -15.43 35.32 5.18
N LYS A 97 -15.83 36.48 4.62
CA LYS A 97 -17.10 36.63 3.89
C LYS A 97 -16.84 36.44 2.40
N VAL A 98 -17.46 35.42 1.81
CA VAL A 98 -17.32 35.08 0.39
C VAL A 98 -18.64 35.35 -0.34
N LYS A 99 -18.57 36.07 -1.46
CA LYS A 99 -19.70 36.31 -2.37
C LYS A 99 -19.37 35.76 -3.75
N VAL A 100 -20.16 34.81 -4.24
CA VAL A 100 -20.03 34.24 -5.59
C VAL A 100 -20.89 35.06 -6.55
N ASN A 101 -20.27 35.80 -7.46
CA ASN A 101 -20.99 36.62 -8.45
C ASN A 101 -21.24 35.85 -9.76
N LYS A 102 -20.25 35.09 -10.23
CA LYS A 102 -20.34 34.29 -11.47
C LYS A 102 -19.36 33.12 -11.41
N LEU A 103 -19.75 31.99 -11.98
CA LEU A 103 -18.87 30.83 -12.12
C LEU A 103 -17.97 30.99 -13.35
N ALA A 104 -16.74 30.51 -13.23
CA ALA A 104 -15.86 30.38 -14.38
C ALA A 104 -16.44 29.33 -15.35
N SER A 105 -16.48 29.66 -16.63
CA SER A 105 -16.91 28.76 -17.70
C SER A 105 -15.78 28.62 -18.71
N ALA A 106 -15.54 27.40 -19.20
CA ALA A 106 -14.60 27.20 -20.30
C ALA A 106 -15.10 27.89 -21.57
N GLN A 107 -14.16 28.45 -22.34
CA GLN A 107 -14.47 29.03 -23.64
C GLN A 107 -14.67 27.90 -24.66
N TYR A 108 -15.78 27.93 -25.38
CA TYR A 108 -16.04 27.05 -26.50
C TYR A 108 -16.32 27.89 -27.75
N VAL A 109 -15.56 27.64 -28.80
CA VAL A 109 -15.81 28.20 -30.13
C VAL A 109 -16.45 27.10 -30.95
N THR A 110 -17.68 27.32 -31.38
CA THR A 110 -18.36 26.47 -32.36
C THR A 110 -18.35 27.18 -33.71
N SER A 111 -18.21 26.42 -34.79
CA SER A 111 -18.34 26.98 -36.14
C SER A 111 -19.75 27.53 -36.34
N GLY A 112 -19.90 28.55 -37.18
CA GLY A 112 -21.21 29.01 -37.61
C GLY A 112 -22.06 27.87 -38.22
N LYS A 113 -23.37 28.05 -38.26
CA LYS A 113 -24.28 27.10 -38.94
C LYS A 113 -23.86 26.98 -40.41
N LEU A 114 -23.40 25.80 -40.81
CA LEU A 114 -23.10 25.47 -42.20
C LEU A 114 -24.39 25.66 -43.03
N GLY A 115 -24.31 26.45 -44.09
CA GLY A 115 -25.35 26.44 -45.13
C GLY A 115 -25.35 25.05 -45.78
N GLY A 116 -26.51 24.60 -46.24
CA GLY A 116 -26.63 23.28 -46.87
C GLY A 116 -25.76 23.14 -48.12
N THR A 117 -25.86 22.00 -48.79
CA THR A 117 -25.27 21.78 -50.10
C THR A 117 -26.35 21.55 -51.14
N LYS A 118 -26.05 21.74 -52.42
CA LYS A 118 -26.97 21.35 -53.49
C LYS A 118 -26.77 19.87 -53.85
N ASP A 119 -27.85 19.12 -53.98
CA ASP A 119 -27.80 17.80 -54.62
C ASP A 119 -27.72 17.93 -56.16
N LYS A 120 -27.61 16.81 -56.86
CA LYS A 120 -27.53 16.77 -58.34
C LYS A 120 -28.79 17.32 -59.03
N ASP A 121 -29.89 17.43 -58.27
CA ASP A 121 -31.20 17.90 -58.72
C ASP A 121 -31.42 19.39 -58.33
N GLY A 122 -30.43 20.04 -57.71
CA GLY A 122 -30.45 21.45 -57.34
C GLY A 122 -31.12 21.77 -55.99
N ASN A 123 -31.55 20.77 -55.22
CA ASN A 123 -32.20 20.97 -53.93
C ASN A 123 -31.18 21.19 -52.80
N ILE A 124 -31.55 22.02 -51.83
CA ILE A 124 -30.71 22.31 -50.66
C ILE A 124 -30.84 21.17 -49.64
N VAL A 125 -29.78 20.39 -49.48
CA VAL A 125 -29.66 19.31 -48.51
C VAL A 125 -28.73 19.69 -47.35
N LYS A 126 -28.85 19.03 -46.19
CA LYS A 126 -27.98 19.31 -45.04
C LYS A 126 -26.56 18.82 -45.33
N ALA A 127 -25.56 19.65 -44.99
CA ALA A 127 -24.16 19.25 -45.05
C ALA A 127 -23.90 18.04 -44.14
N SER A 128 -23.18 17.04 -44.65
CA SER A 128 -22.82 15.81 -43.94
C SER A 128 -21.29 15.65 -43.89
N ALA A 129 -20.79 14.62 -43.20
CA ALA A 129 -19.35 14.39 -43.05
C ALA A 129 -18.61 14.13 -44.40
N SER A 130 -19.35 13.82 -45.47
CA SER A 130 -18.81 13.60 -46.81
C SER A 130 -18.90 14.84 -47.71
N THR A 131 -19.52 15.93 -47.23
CA THR A 131 -19.61 17.20 -47.96
C THR A 131 -18.22 17.85 -48.04
N LYS A 132 -17.78 18.21 -49.25
CA LYS A 132 -16.54 18.98 -49.41
C LYS A 132 -16.78 20.43 -49.04
N LEU A 133 -15.73 21.10 -48.53
CA LEU A 133 -15.80 22.51 -48.13
C LEU A 133 -16.23 23.43 -49.28
N VAL A 134 -15.82 23.09 -50.50
CA VAL A 134 -16.16 23.84 -51.72
C VAL A 134 -17.64 23.74 -52.14
N ASP A 135 -18.36 22.74 -51.65
CA ASP A 135 -19.75 22.47 -52.01
C ASP A 135 -20.73 23.08 -50.99
N LEU A 136 -20.21 23.67 -49.90
CA LEU A 136 -21.00 24.35 -48.89
C LEU A 136 -21.52 25.68 -49.43
N LEU A 137 -22.79 25.92 -49.22
CA LEU A 137 -23.36 27.23 -49.45
C LEU A 137 -22.99 28.14 -48.27
N ASP A 138 -22.42 29.29 -48.57
CA ASP A 138 -22.37 30.38 -47.61
C ASP A 138 -23.78 30.83 -47.25
N LYS A 139 -23.93 31.27 -46.02
CA LYS A 139 -25.23 31.59 -45.42
C LYS A 139 -25.86 32.84 -46.03
#